data_AF-A0A1V5LH07-F1
#
_entry.id   AF-A0A1V5LH07-F1
#
_cell.length_a   1.000
_cell.length_b   1.000
_cell.length_c   1.000
_cell.angle_alpha   90.00
_cell.angle_beta   90.00
_cell.angle_gamma   90.00
#
_symmetry.space_group_name_H-M   'P 1'
#
loop_
_entity.id
_entity.type
_entity.pdbx_description
1 polymer ?
#
loop_
_entity_poly.entity_id
_entity_poly.type
_entity_poly.pdbx_seq_one_letter_code
_entity_poly.pdbx_strand_id
1 'polypeptide(L)'
;MRHHLDAVIVNRGLEVWDVTADSLVYRETREDYPGDHFLHNGKTYVNDGQELREFSYYNTEDELMTDIFHGLQLRFTMPTDLGELDPERTGWVTGQGPLQVEASLYESDGFPYQYDIVFSSDDSATVCKLNQGSYIYNVDGQTMKSYLLGQAFNFYVINRAAVDSTGQFERLDLIVHDINQNKKFDIFEDAILAGHTLTRKSISGKPLVYWSGTIFSIDFRGFMSEEELPKPNDVYRVSFKRPFSPKDSLMFTTRPEVAVDVRELASSLDDILVVPNPYVATNAMETAISNPFLNQRRKLMFTHLPAQCTIKIFTASGIFVDEIQVDNPPERGIVHWDMLTREGLEIAAGIYVYHVKTPTGEEKLDKFAVIK
;
A
#
# COMPACT_ATOMS: atom_id res chain seq x y z
N MET A 1 18.17 20.83 -20.46
CA MET A 1 17.27 21.64 -19.59
C MET A 1 15.94 20.94 -19.64
N ARG A 2 15.36 20.58 -18.49
CA ARG A 2 14.27 19.59 -18.44
C ARG A 2 12.88 20.23 -18.49
N HIS A 3 11.92 19.44 -18.96
CA HIS A 3 10.52 19.81 -19.01
C HIS A 3 9.95 20.00 -17.59
N HIS A 4 8.94 20.86 -17.43
CA HIS A 4 8.39 21.18 -16.10
C HIS A 4 7.63 20.03 -15.43
N LEU A 5 7.37 18.96 -16.18
CA LEU A 5 6.76 17.73 -15.70
C LEU A 5 7.79 16.65 -15.39
N ASP A 6 9.07 16.98 -15.38
CA ASP A 6 10.08 16.05 -14.90
C ASP A 6 9.77 15.68 -13.44
N ALA A 7 9.49 14.41 -13.23
CA ALA A 7 8.94 13.88 -12.01
C ALA A 7 9.98 13.75 -10.91
N VAL A 8 11.30 13.69 -11.21
CA VAL A 8 12.39 13.23 -10.31
C VAL A 8 11.93 13.11 -8.87
N ILE A 9 11.38 11.93 -8.57
CA ILE A 9 10.59 11.75 -7.37
C ILE A 9 11.56 11.37 -6.25
N VAL A 10 11.70 12.27 -5.28
CA VAL A 10 12.49 12.03 -4.08
C VAL A 10 11.53 11.70 -2.95
N ASN A 11 11.53 10.45 -2.49
CA ASN A 11 10.83 10.09 -1.26
C ASN A 11 11.46 10.83 -0.09
N ARG A 12 10.64 11.39 0.80
CA ARG A 12 11.11 12.13 1.99
C ARG A 12 10.72 11.48 3.30
N GLY A 13 10.02 10.35 3.22
CA GLY A 13 9.33 9.74 4.34
C GLY A 13 7.89 9.38 4.00
N LEU A 14 7.19 8.87 5.01
CA LEU A 14 5.78 8.52 4.95
C LEU A 14 5.07 9.06 6.20
N GLU A 15 3.78 9.34 6.05
CA GLU A 15 2.91 9.75 7.13
C GLU A 15 1.68 8.85 7.13
N VAL A 16 1.24 8.45 8.31
CA VAL A 16 -0.01 7.71 8.51
C VAL A 16 -0.93 8.58 9.35
N TRP A 17 -2.13 8.82 8.83
CA TRP A 17 -3.15 9.64 9.46
C TRP A 17 -4.35 8.76 9.83
N ASP A 18 -4.85 8.94 11.04
CA ASP A 18 -6.20 8.50 11.40
C ASP A 18 -7.18 9.53 10.85
N VAL A 19 -7.84 9.17 9.75
CA VAL A 19 -8.81 10.02 9.05
C VAL A 19 -10.07 10.27 9.89
N THR A 20 -10.41 9.39 10.83
CA THR A 20 -11.61 9.55 11.68
C THR A 20 -11.38 10.54 12.82
N ALA A 21 -10.16 10.56 13.35
CA ALA A 21 -9.74 11.48 14.41
C ALA A 21 -9.05 12.75 13.88
N ASP A 22 -8.81 12.83 12.57
CA ASP A 22 -8.01 13.90 11.91
C ASP A 22 -6.66 14.12 12.59
N SER A 23 -5.93 13.02 12.83
CA SER A 23 -4.69 13.05 13.60
C SER A 23 -3.57 12.23 12.95
N LEU A 24 -2.35 12.76 13.00
CA LEU A 24 -1.14 12.04 12.58
C LEU A 24 -0.81 10.97 13.63
N VAL A 25 -0.77 9.70 13.22
CA VAL A 25 -0.52 8.56 14.11
C VAL A 25 0.87 7.95 13.92
N TYR A 26 1.49 8.17 12.77
CA TYR A 26 2.87 7.77 12.51
C TYR A 26 3.51 8.68 11.49
N ARG A 27 4.82 8.90 11.64
CA ARG A 27 5.64 9.65 10.69
C ARG A 27 7.04 9.09 10.67
N GLU A 28 7.55 8.96 9.47
CA GLU A 28 8.91 8.56 9.18
C GLU A 28 9.56 9.63 8.32
N THR A 29 10.79 10.05 8.62
CA THR A 29 11.52 11.07 7.84
C THR A 29 12.97 10.67 7.62
N ARG A 30 13.63 11.36 6.69
CA ARG A 30 15.02 11.08 6.31
C ARG A 30 16.06 11.11 7.44
N GLU A 31 15.70 11.71 8.56
CA GLU A 31 16.55 11.90 9.73
C GLU A 31 16.30 10.88 10.85
N ASP A 32 15.24 10.06 10.75
CA ASP A 32 14.79 9.17 11.83
C ASP A 32 14.23 7.86 11.23
N TYR A 33 15.09 6.85 11.07
CA TYR A 33 14.77 5.58 10.42
C TYR A 33 15.23 4.34 11.17
N PRO A 34 14.42 3.26 11.15
CA PRO A 34 14.87 1.91 11.46
C PRO A 34 15.58 1.27 10.25
N GLY A 35 16.83 0.84 10.42
CA GLY A 35 17.55 0.00 9.45
C GLY A 35 18.04 0.69 8.17
N ASP A 36 18.24 -0.11 7.11
CA ASP A 36 18.75 0.32 5.79
C ASP A 36 17.61 0.59 4.77
N HIS A 37 16.43 1.01 5.24
CA HIS A 37 15.24 1.25 4.42
C HIS A 37 15.37 2.44 3.45
N PHE A 38 16.37 3.31 3.65
CA PHE A 38 16.57 4.50 2.84
C PHE A 38 17.99 4.54 2.28
N LEU A 39 18.08 4.53 0.95
CA LEU A 39 19.34 4.63 0.22
C LEU A 39 19.57 6.09 -0.20
N HIS A 40 20.83 6.52 -0.13
CA HIS A 40 21.23 7.93 -0.32
C HIS A 40 22.05 8.16 -1.59
N ASN A 41 22.17 7.13 -2.43
CA ASN A 41 23.03 7.08 -3.60
C ASN A 41 22.22 6.98 -4.92
N GLY A 42 20.93 7.29 -4.90
CA GLY A 42 20.10 7.30 -6.09
C GLY A 42 20.58 8.39 -7.04
N LYS A 43 20.65 8.09 -8.35
CA LYS A 43 21.20 9.01 -9.35
C LYS A 43 20.22 9.19 -10.49
N THR A 44 20.02 10.43 -10.90
CA THR A 44 19.31 10.75 -12.15
C THR A 44 20.30 11.16 -13.22
N TYR A 45 19.99 10.84 -14.48
CA TYR A 45 20.86 11.10 -15.62
C TYR A 45 20.18 11.99 -16.64
N VAL A 46 20.88 12.97 -17.20
CA VAL A 46 20.38 13.71 -18.37
C VAL A 46 20.52 12.86 -19.64
N ASN A 47 19.92 13.34 -20.75
CA ASN A 47 19.87 12.66 -22.05
C ASN A 47 21.19 12.04 -22.57
N ASP A 48 22.36 12.48 -22.10
CA ASP A 48 23.68 11.99 -22.51
C ASP A 48 24.37 11.10 -21.45
N GLY A 49 23.61 10.61 -20.46
CA GLY A 49 24.12 9.75 -19.39
C GLY A 49 24.96 10.46 -18.35
N GLN A 50 25.08 11.80 -18.40
CA GLN A 50 25.73 12.55 -17.33
C GLN A 50 24.84 12.60 -16.10
N GLU A 51 25.46 12.37 -14.94
CA GLU A 51 24.78 12.47 -13.66
C GLU A 51 24.28 13.90 -13.43
N LEU A 52 22.98 14.03 -13.20
CA LEU A 52 22.33 15.30 -12.93
C LEU A 52 22.34 15.61 -11.43
N ARG A 53 21.94 14.63 -10.62
CA ARG A 53 21.69 14.82 -9.20
C ARG A 53 21.64 13.50 -8.44
N GLU A 54 22.20 13.50 -7.23
CA GLU A 54 21.99 12.47 -6.22
C GLU A 54 20.72 12.74 -5.40
N PHE A 55 19.97 11.68 -5.11
CA PHE A 55 18.75 11.73 -4.31
C PHE A 55 18.62 10.51 -3.39
N SER A 56 17.78 10.67 -2.38
CA SER A 56 17.42 9.61 -1.45
C SER A 56 16.11 8.96 -1.87
N TYR A 57 16.04 7.65 -1.73
CA TYR A 57 14.86 6.86 -2.08
C TYR A 57 14.70 5.68 -1.13
N TYR A 58 13.48 5.15 -1.08
CA TYR A 58 13.18 3.94 -0.35
C TYR A 58 13.88 2.74 -1.00
N ASN A 59 14.52 1.90 -0.22
CA ASN A 59 15.15 0.67 -0.71
C ASN A 59 14.12 -0.19 -1.45
N THR A 60 14.41 -0.49 -2.72
CA THR A 60 13.54 -1.24 -3.63
C THR A 60 13.81 -2.74 -3.62
N GLU A 61 14.95 -3.16 -3.08
CA GLU A 61 15.39 -4.56 -3.07
C GLU A 61 14.80 -5.37 -1.91
N ASP A 62 14.37 -4.68 -0.84
CA ASP A 62 13.90 -5.29 0.39
C ASP A 62 12.45 -4.88 0.74
N GLU A 63 11.76 -5.72 1.51
CA GLU A 63 10.49 -5.33 2.14
C GLU A 63 10.75 -4.26 3.19
N LEU A 64 10.08 -3.13 3.05
CA LEU A 64 10.15 -2.01 3.98
C LEU A 64 9.12 -2.22 5.08
N MET A 65 9.53 -1.92 6.30
CA MET A 65 8.69 -2.06 7.48
C MET A 65 8.72 -0.80 8.32
N THR A 66 7.57 -0.31 8.75
CA THR A 66 7.52 0.75 9.75
C THR A 66 7.85 0.19 11.14
N ASP A 67 8.15 1.09 12.08
CA ASP A 67 8.01 0.76 13.50
C ASP A 67 6.54 0.43 13.84
N ILE A 68 6.34 -0.18 15.01
CA ILE A 68 4.99 -0.44 15.51
C ILE A 68 4.38 0.88 15.99
N PHE A 69 3.22 1.24 15.45
CA PHE A 69 2.44 2.39 15.89
C PHE A 69 0.98 1.98 16.10
N HIS A 70 0.42 2.33 17.26
CA HIS A 70 -0.99 1.99 17.61
C HIS A 70 -1.34 0.49 17.41
N GLY A 71 -0.38 -0.42 17.64
CA GLY A 71 -0.57 -1.87 17.45
C GLY A 71 -0.53 -2.34 16.00
N LEU A 72 -0.22 -1.44 15.05
CA LEU A 72 -0.05 -1.73 13.62
C LEU A 72 1.43 -1.68 13.24
N GLN A 73 1.78 -2.44 12.20
CA GLN A 73 3.04 -2.33 11.49
C GLN A 73 2.74 -2.44 10.00
N LEU A 74 3.17 -1.45 9.23
CA LEU A 74 3.00 -1.49 7.78
C LEU A 74 4.20 -2.19 7.14
N ARG A 75 3.90 -3.00 6.12
CA ARG A 75 4.87 -3.68 5.26
C ARG A 75 4.57 -3.33 3.81
N PHE A 76 5.57 -2.88 3.07
CA PHE A 76 5.39 -2.51 1.66
C PHE A 76 6.70 -2.65 0.90
N THR A 77 6.59 -2.83 -0.42
CA THR A 77 7.72 -2.86 -1.34
C THR A 77 7.57 -1.72 -2.34
N MET A 78 8.70 -1.16 -2.76
CA MET A 78 8.72 -0.17 -3.83
C MET A 78 8.91 -0.87 -5.17
N PRO A 79 8.12 -0.54 -6.20
CA PRO A 79 8.20 -1.24 -7.48
C PRO A 79 9.49 -0.91 -8.25
N THR A 80 10.05 0.28 -8.03
CA THR A 80 11.25 0.81 -8.68
C THR A 80 11.67 2.13 -8.00
N ASP A 81 12.93 2.52 -8.13
CA ASP A 81 13.53 3.76 -7.62
C ASP A 81 13.49 4.90 -8.64
N LEU A 82 13.47 4.55 -9.92
CA LEU A 82 13.33 5.45 -11.06
C LEU A 82 12.10 5.10 -11.90
N GLY A 83 11.88 5.84 -12.98
CA GLY A 83 10.89 5.45 -13.96
C GLY A 83 11.30 4.19 -14.72
N GLU A 84 10.45 3.18 -14.77
CA GLU A 84 10.70 1.97 -15.57
C GLU A 84 9.48 1.67 -16.42
N LEU A 85 9.67 1.29 -17.69
CA LEU A 85 8.55 0.81 -18.51
C LEU A 85 7.89 -0.39 -17.81
N ASP A 86 6.56 -0.40 -17.79
CA ASP A 86 5.75 -1.52 -17.27
C ASP A 86 5.23 -2.34 -18.45
N PRO A 87 5.89 -3.47 -18.82
CA PRO A 87 5.49 -4.24 -19.99
C PRO A 87 4.13 -4.93 -19.81
N GLU A 88 3.75 -5.24 -18.56
CA GLU A 88 2.49 -5.93 -18.26
C GLU A 88 1.28 -5.00 -18.44
N ARG A 89 1.48 -3.69 -18.25
CA ARG A 89 0.47 -2.65 -18.42
C ARG A 89 0.61 -1.84 -19.71
N THR A 90 1.58 -2.20 -20.54
CA THR A 90 1.83 -1.59 -21.85
C THR A 90 1.26 -2.47 -22.95
N GLY A 91 0.48 -1.90 -23.86
CA GLY A 91 -0.17 -2.65 -24.92
C GLY A 91 -1.45 -2.01 -25.44
N TRP A 92 -2.16 -2.76 -26.27
CA TRP A 92 -3.42 -2.34 -26.86
C TRP A 92 -4.53 -2.22 -25.81
N VAL A 93 -5.13 -1.04 -25.70
CA VAL A 93 -6.40 -0.81 -24.99
C VAL A 93 -7.58 -1.05 -25.94
N THR A 94 -7.43 -0.62 -27.20
CA THR A 94 -8.35 -0.86 -28.29
C THR A 94 -7.54 -0.96 -29.58
N GLY A 95 -7.81 -1.96 -30.41
CA GLY A 95 -6.96 -2.30 -31.55
C GLY A 95 -6.08 -3.51 -31.27
N GLN A 96 -5.22 -3.84 -32.24
CA GLN A 96 -4.30 -4.97 -32.16
C GLN A 96 -3.19 -4.80 -33.21
N GLY A 97 -2.09 -5.51 -33.03
CA GLY A 97 -0.97 -5.52 -33.98
C GLY A 97 0.38 -5.57 -33.27
N PRO A 98 1.46 -5.84 -34.02
CA PRO A 98 2.81 -6.00 -33.49
C PRO A 98 3.52 -4.65 -33.21
N LEU A 99 2.79 -3.64 -32.73
CA LEU A 99 3.37 -2.35 -32.37
C LEU A 99 4.32 -2.53 -31.17
N GLN A 100 5.55 -2.03 -31.33
CA GLN A 100 6.56 -2.05 -30.28
C GLN A 100 6.84 -0.65 -29.78
N VAL A 101 7.11 -0.55 -28.49
CA VAL A 101 7.57 0.67 -27.83
C VAL A 101 8.79 0.34 -26.99
N GLU A 102 9.76 1.24 -26.98
CA GLU A 102 10.97 1.10 -26.16
C GLU A 102 11.18 2.39 -25.39
N ALA A 103 11.28 2.30 -24.06
CA ALA A 103 11.55 3.45 -23.22
C ALA A 103 13.01 3.92 -23.39
N SER A 104 13.23 5.23 -23.29
CA SER A 104 14.59 5.77 -23.27
C SER A 104 15.31 5.40 -21.98
N LEU A 105 16.59 5.06 -22.12
CA LEU A 105 17.49 4.70 -21.03
C LEU A 105 17.65 5.78 -19.94
N TYR A 106 17.44 7.06 -20.27
CA TYR A 106 17.71 8.15 -19.31
C TYR A 106 16.53 9.08 -19.11
N GLU A 107 15.90 9.56 -20.19
CA GLU A 107 14.87 10.57 -20.03
C GLU A 107 13.59 9.95 -19.45
N SER A 108 13.28 8.68 -19.76
CA SER A 108 12.06 8.02 -19.28
C SER A 108 12.00 7.88 -17.75
N ASP A 109 13.16 7.80 -17.08
CA ASP A 109 13.31 7.81 -15.62
C ASP A 109 12.64 9.04 -14.98
N GLY A 110 12.72 10.18 -15.66
CA GLY A 110 12.14 11.46 -15.23
C GLY A 110 10.69 11.65 -15.65
N PHE A 111 10.15 10.82 -16.55
CA PHE A 111 8.79 10.95 -17.02
C PHE A 111 8.01 9.62 -16.98
N PRO A 112 7.95 8.93 -15.82
CA PRO A 112 7.25 7.66 -15.71
C PRO A 112 5.74 7.84 -15.52
N TYR A 113 5.11 8.41 -16.54
CA TYR A 113 3.68 8.62 -16.58
C TYR A 113 2.99 7.55 -17.42
N GLN A 114 1.66 7.52 -17.35
CA GLN A 114 0.88 6.73 -18.30
C GLN A 114 0.62 7.57 -19.54
N TYR A 115 0.99 7.04 -20.71
CA TYR A 115 0.75 7.66 -22.00
C TYR A 115 -0.22 6.82 -22.82
N ASP A 116 -1.04 7.49 -23.63
CA ASP A 116 -1.85 6.82 -24.66
C ASP A 116 -1.42 7.35 -26.05
N ILE A 117 -1.07 6.44 -26.95
CA ILE A 117 -0.93 6.68 -28.39
C ILE A 117 -2.33 6.50 -28.99
N VAL A 118 -2.93 7.59 -29.46
CA VAL A 118 -4.31 7.63 -29.94
C VAL A 118 -4.32 7.83 -31.45
N PHE A 119 -4.82 6.83 -32.17
CA PHE A 119 -4.92 6.86 -33.63
C PHE A 119 -6.19 7.60 -34.06
N SER A 120 -6.08 8.38 -35.13
CA SER A 120 -7.07 9.35 -35.60
C SER A 120 -7.31 9.18 -37.10
N SER A 121 -8.47 9.64 -37.56
CA SER A 121 -8.78 9.78 -38.99
C SER A 121 -8.20 11.06 -39.61
N ASP A 122 -7.61 11.93 -38.79
CA ASP A 122 -6.92 13.14 -39.23
C ASP A 122 -5.45 12.82 -39.48
N ASP A 123 -5.01 12.82 -40.74
CA ASP A 123 -3.63 12.52 -41.16
C ASP A 123 -2.59 13.52 -40.61
N SER A 124 -3.04 14.63 -40.02
CA SER A 124 -2.21 15.64 -39.37
C SER A 124 -2.57 15.84 -37.90
N ALA A 125 -3.10 14.81 -37.23
CA ALA A 125 -3.45 14.84 -35.82
C ALA A 125 -2.28 15.29 -34.91
N THR A 126 -1.05 14.97 -35.32
CA THR A 126 0.18 15.60 -34.80
C THR A 126 1.06 16.04 -35.96
N VAL A 127 1.62 17.25 -35.84
CA VAL A 127 2.70 17.74 -36.71
C VAL A 127 3.83 18.19 -35.82
N CYS A 128 5.04 17.70 -36.11
CA CYS A 128 6.25 18.06 -35.35
C CYS A 128 6.41 19.59 -35.24
N LYS A 129 6.50 20.09 -34.01
CA LYS A 129 6.59 21.54 -33.73
C LYS A 129 8.03 22.04 -33.67
N LEU A 130 9.00 21.12 -33.64
CA LEU A 130 10.41 21.45 -33.51
C LEU A 130 10.87 22.32 -34.69
N ASN A 131 11.38 23.50 -34.37
CA ASN A 131 11.94 24.44 -35.35
C ASN A 131 13.42 24.76 -35.12
N GLN A 132 14.03 24.11 -34.12
CA GLN A 132 15.46 24.16 -33.84
C GLN A 132 15.95 22.76 -33.46
N GLY A 133 16.69 22.12 -34.36
CA GLY A 133 17.29 20.81 -34.13
C GLY A 133 18.76 20.92 -33.72
N SER A 134 19.13 20.34 -32.56
CA SER A 134 20.51 20.02 -32.19
C SER A 134 20.50 19.06 -31.00
N TYR A 135 21.35 18.04 -31.02
CA TYR A 135 21.54 17.06 -29.95
C TYR A 135 20.26 16.34 -29.51
N ILE A 136 19.56 15.73 -30.48
CA ILE A 136 18.44 14.84 -30.19
C ILE A 136 19.00 13.45 -29.89
N TYR A 137 18.63 12.90 -28.73
CA TYR A 137 19.08 11.59 -28.27
C TYR A 137 18.00 10.54 -28.58
N ASN A 138 18.40 9.37 -29.05
CA ASN A 138 17.52 8.22 -29.23
C ASN A 138 17.23 7.54 -27.87
N VAL A 139 16.50 6.42 -27.91
CA VAL A 139 16.18 5.65 -26.71
C VAL A 139 17.43 5.11 -26.01
N ASP A 140 18.50 4.80 -26.73
CA ASP A 140 19.79 4.34 -26.17
C ASP A 140 20.64 5.45 -25.54
N GLY A 141 20.17 6.70 -25.52
CA GLY A 141 20.95 7.84 -25.02
C GLY A 141 22.08 8.27 -25.96
N GLN A 142 21.98 7.93 -27.26
CA GLN A 142 22.94 8.32 -28.28
C GLN A 142 22.39 9.45 -29.15
N THR A 143 23.26 10.38 -29.56
CA THR A 143 22.86 11.44 -30.48
C THR A 143 22.54 10.88 -31.86
N MET A 144 21.34 11.18 -32.35
CA MET A 144 20.91 10.75 -33.67
C MET A 144 21.61 11.55 -34.77
N LYS A 145 22.11 10.82 -35.78
CA LYS A 145 22.76 11.41 -36.96
C LYS A 145 21.79 11.69 -38.10
N SER A 146 20.69 10.95 -38.19
CA SER A 146 19.63 11.16 -39.17
C SER A 146 18.27 11.20 -38.48
N TYR A 147 17.51 12.25 -38.74
CA TYR A 147 16.16 12.42 -38.22
C TYR A 147 15.38 13.37 -39.13
N LEU A 148 14.05 13.23 -39.14
CA LEU A 148 13.17 14.07 -39.95
C LEU A 148 12.25 14.88 -39.05
N LEU A 149 12.20 16.19 -39.32
CA LEU A 149 11.33 17.14 -38.65
C LEU A 149 10.14 17.49 -39.54
N GLY A 150 9.12 18.10 -38.94
CA GLY A 150 7.92 18.58 -39.66
C GLY A 150 7.02 17.47 -40.21
N GLN A 151 7.25 16.20 -39.83
CA GLN A 151 6.39 15.09 -40.25
C GLN A 151 5.01 15.21 -39.61
N ALA A 152 4.00 14.81 -40.36
CA ALA A 152 2.61 14.72 -39.93
C ALA A 152 2.27 13.25 -39.64
N PHE A 153 1.52 13.01 -38.58
CA PHE A 153 1.09 11.69 -38.15
C PHE A 153 -0.42 11.68 -37.94
N ASN A 154 -1.04 10.57 -38.30
CA ASN A 154 -2.44 10.30 -38.04
C ASN A 154 -2.72 9.87 -36.59
N PHE A 155 -1.78 10.07 -35.68
CA PHE A 155 -1.93 9.77 -34.26
C PHE A 155 -1.26 10.85 -33.41
N TYR A 156 -1.60 10.85 -32.12
CA TYR A 156 -1.00 11.75 -31.14
C TYR A 156 -0.78 11.01 -29.83
N VAL A 157 0.16 11.50 -29.04
CA VAL A 157 0.51 10.90 -27.75
C VAL A 157 0.12 11.85 -26.63
N ILE A 158 -0.74 11.39 -25.72
CA ILE A 158 -1.14 12.16 -24.54
C ILE A 158 -0.48 11.64 -23.27
N ASN A 159 -0.09 12.56 -22.40
CA ASN A 159 0.31 12.27 -21.03
C ASN A 159 -0.93 12.29 -20.13
N ARG A 160 -1.35 11.14 -19.61
CA ARG A 160 -2.56 11.03 -18.77
C ARG A 160 -2.40 11.64 -17.37
N ALA A 161 -1.16 11.88 -16.93
CA ALA A 161 -0.88 12.47 -15.63
C ALA A 161 -0.85 14.01 -15.65
N ALA A 162 -0.79 14.63 -16.84
CA ALA A 162 -0.68 16.07 -17.00
C ALA A 162 -1.89 16.62 -17.76
N VAL A 163 -2.71 17.38 -17.03
CA VAL A 163 -3.87 18.08 -17.58
C VAL A 163 -3.62 19.58 -17.46
N ASP A 164 -3.83 20.31 -18.55
CA ASP A 164 -3.70 21.75 -18.56
C ASP A 164 -4.88 22.45 -17.89
N SER A 165 -4.82 23.78 -17.77
CA SER A 165 -5.87 24.59 -17.15
C SER A 165 -7.23 24.52 -17.86
N THR A 166 -7.29 23.96 -19.07
CA THR A 166 -8.51 23.79 -19.87
C THR A 166 -9.10 22.38 -19.77
N GLY A 167 -8.44 21.48 -19.03
CA GLY A 167 -8.87 20.09 -18.92
C GLY A 167 -8.34 19.19 -20.04
N GLN A 168 -7.45 19.69 -20.91
CA GLN A 168 -6.84 18.88 -21.96
C GLN A 168 -5.58 18.21 -21.46
N PHE A 169 -5.39 16.95 -21.86
CA PHE A 169 -4.13 16.25 -21.60
C PHE A 169 -3.01 16.89 -22.40
N GLU A 170 -1.86 17.06 -21.75
CA GLU A 170 -0.64 17.47 -22.42
C GLU A 170 -0.29 16.44 -23.51
N ARG A 171 0.22 16.94 -24.65
CA ARG A 171 0.66 16.10 -25.78
C ARG A 171 2.17 16.12 -25.90
N LEU A 172 2.74 14.95 -26.19
CA LEU A 172 4.13 14.86 -26.63
C LEU A 172 4.26 15.34 -28.09
N ASP A 173 5.46 15.75 -28.46
CA ASP A 173 5.84 15.99 -29.85
C ASP A 173 6.48 14.73 -30.44
N LEU A 174 6.45 14.61 -31.77
CA LEU A 174 6.91 13.43 -32.49
C LEU A 174 7.98 13.79 -33.52
N ILE A 175 9.02 12.98 -33.62
CA ILE A 175 10.08 13.08 -34.64
C ILE A 175 10.40 11.71 -35.22
N VAL A 176 10.86 11.66 -36.46
CA VAL A 176 11.28 10.39 -37.08
C VAL A 176 12.77 10.20 -36.87
N HIS A 177 13.16 9.02 -36.41
CA HIS A 177 14.50 8.49 -36.53
C HIS A 177 14.61 7.78 -37.87
N ASP A 178 15.29 8.42 -38.83
CA ASP A 178 15.52 7.91 -40.18
C ASP A 178 16.65 6.87 -40.14
N ILE A 179 16.28 5.60 -39.95
CA ILE A 179 17.22 4.51 -39.67
C ILE A 179 17.92 4.07 -40.95
N ASN A 180 17.18 4.02 -42.06
CA ASN A 180 17.72 3.64 -43.37
C ASN A 180 18.52 4.78 -44.03
N GLN A 181 18.45 6.01 -43.47
CA GLN A 181 19.17 7.22 -43.90
C GLN A 181 18.80 7.68 -45.31
N ASN A 182 17.59 7.35 -45.78
CA ASN A 182 17.15 7.70 -47.12
C ASN A 182 16.48 9.10 -47.18
N LYS A 183 16.36 9.77 -46.03
CA LYS A 183 15.78 11.11 -45.85
C LYS A 183 14.28 11.20 -46.15
N LYS A 184 13.57 10.08 -46.10
CA LYS A 184 12.12 9.97 -46.19
C LYS A 184 11.64 9.19 -44.98
N PHE A 185 10.41 9.45 -44.58
CA PHE A 185 9.81 8.66 -43.53
C PHE A 185 9.21 7.40 -44.15
N ASP A 186 9.74 6.24 -43.79
CA ASP A 186 9.20 4.94 -44.16
C ASP A 186 8.72 4.22 -42.91
N ILE A 187 7.39 4.11 -42.74
CA ILE A 187 6.78 3.57 -41.52
C ILE A 187 7.23 2.15 -41.15
N PHE A 188 7.68 1.35 -42.14
CA PHE A 188 8.15 -0.02 -41.94
C PHE A 188 9.68 -0.17 -41.88
N GLU A 189 10.44 0.93 -41.99
CA GLU A 189 11.92 0.89 -41.90
C GLU A 189 12.46 1.84 -40.82
N ASP A 190 11.70 2.89 -40.48
CA ASP A 190 12.05 3.90 -39.50
C ASP A 190 11.34 3.70 -38.16
N ALA A 191 11.80 4.46 -37.16
CA ALA A 191 11.14 4.56 -35.87
C ALA A 191 10.70 6.00 -35.58
N ILE A 192 9.68 6.16 -34.75
CA ILE A 192 9.21 7.47 -34.32
C ILE A 192 9.61 7.64 -32.86
N LEU A 193 10.12 8.80 -32.48
CA LEU A 193 10.41 9.13 -31.09
C LEU A 193 9.34 10.08 -30.56
N ALA A 194 8.83 9.78 -29.36
CA ALA A 194 7.90 10.62 -28.63
C ALA A 194 8.62 11.31 -27.47
N GLY A 195 8.46 12.62 -27.36
CA GLY A 195 9.21 13.40 -26.38
C GLY A 195 8.56 14.72 -26.01
N HIS A 196 8.97 15.29 -24.88
CA HIS A 196 8.54 16.63 -24.49
C HIS A 196 9.33 17.70 -25.27
N THR A 197 8.72 18.87 -25.43
CA THR A 197 9.38 20.04 -26.02
C THR A 197 9.39 21.22 -25.06
N LEU A 198 10.35 22.12 -25.25
CA LEU A 198 10.46 23.35 -24.49
C LEU A 198 10.42 24.54 -25.44
N THR A 199 9.57 25.51 -25.16
CA THR A 199 9.51 26.75 -25.94
C THR A 199 10.19 27.90 -25.21
N ARG A 200 11.05 28.65 -25.91
CA ARG A 200 11.65 29.89 -25.43
C ARG A 200 11.47 31.03 -26.42
N LYS A 201 11.55 32.26 -25.94
CA LYS A 201 11.59 33.44 -26.80
C LYS A 201 13.04 33.68 -27.26
N SER A 202 13.24 33.80 -28.57
CA SER A 202 14.50 34.29 -29.13
C SER A 202 14.73 35.75 -28.73
N ILE A 203 15.95 36.25 -29.00
CA ILE A 203 16.29 37.67 -28.86
C ILE A 203 15.33 38.56 -29.69
N SER A 204 14.85 38.06 -30.84
CA SER A 204 13.88 38.75 -31.71
C SER A 204 12.41 38.51 -31.32
N GLY A 205 12.15 37.86 -30.17
CA GLY A 205 10.82 37.57 -29.67
C GLY A 205 10.10 36.39 -30.34
N LYS A 206 10.72 35.72 -31.32
CA LYS A 206 10.14 34.54 -31.98
C LYS A 206 10.24 33.31 -31.08
N PRO A 207 9.21 32.44 -31.04
CA PRO A 207 9.28 31.19 -30.28
C PRO A 207 10.26 30.19 -30.93
N LEU A 208 11.21 29.72 -30.13
CA LEU A 208 12.13 28.63 -30.43
C LEU A 208 11.67 27.40 -29.66
N VAL A 209 11.39 26.32 -30.38
CA VAL A 209 10.93 25.06 -29.81
C VAL A 209 12.10 24.08 -29.86
N TYR A 210 12.49 23.57 -28.69
CA TYR A 210 13.59 22.62 -28.49
C TYR A 210 13.05 21.25 -28.09
N TRP A 211 13.75 20.19 -28.50
CA TRP A 211 13.51 18.83 -28.01
C TRP A 211 14.05 18.75 -26.57
N SER A 212 13.19 18.42 -25.61
CA SER A 212 13.61 18.28 -24.21
C SER A 212 14.29 16.95 -23.98
N GLY A 213 13.78 15.89 -24.61
CA GLY A 213 14.27 14.53 -24.48
C GLY A 213 13.25 13.53 -25.01
N THR A 214 13.73 12.33 -25.33
CA THR A 214 12.93 11.23 -25.90
C THR A 214 12.44 10.36 -24.76
N ILE A 215 11.13 10.18 -24.58
CA ILE A 215 10.59 9.32 -23.52
C ILE A 215 10.55 7.87 -23.98
N PHE A 216 10.07 7.62 -25.19
CA PHE A 216 10.05 6.30 -25.80
C PHE A 216 10.04 6.37 -27.33
N SER A 217 10.40 5.27 -27.98
CA SER A 217 10.19 5.05 -29.41
C SER A 217 8.85 4.35 -29.66
N ILE A 218 8.33 4.54 -30.87
CA ILE A 218 7.15 3.88 -31.42
C ILE A 218 7.59 3.25 -32.73
N ASP A 219 7.43 1.93 -32.83
CA ASP A 219 7.98 1.13 -33.91
C ASP A 219 6.89 0.30 -34.59
N PHE A 220 6.71 0.58 -35.88
CA PHE A 220 5.74 -0.08 -36.77
C PHE A 220 6.39 -1.11 -37.70
N ARG A 221 7.70 -1.35 -37.59
CA ARG A 221 8.46 -2.26 -38.48
C ARG A 221 8.07 -3.73 -38.30
N GLY A 222 7.33 -4.06 -37.24
CA GLY A 222 6.73 -5.38 -37.03
C GLY A 222 5.49 -5.66 -37.90
N PHE A 223 4.87 -4.63 -38.49
CA PHE A 223 3.70 -4.78 -39.37
C PHE A 223 4.13 -5.18 -40.78
N MET A 224 3.29 -5.97 -41.47
CA MET A 224 3.62 -6.53 -42.79
C MET A 224 2.97 -5.78 -43.95
N SER A 225 1.97 -4.94 -43.68
CA SER A 225 1.23 -4.16 -44.69
C SER A 225 0.52 -2.96 -44.08
N GLU A 226 0.12 -1.99 -44.91
CA GLU A 226 -0.61 -0.79 -44.47
C GLU A 226 -2.02 -1.12 -43.97
N GLU A 227 -2.65 -2.19 -44.49
CA GLU A 227 -4.00 -2.62 -44.07
C GLU A 227 -4.05 -3.15 -42.63
N GLU A 228 -2.90 -3.61 -42.12
CA GLU A 228 -2.74 -4.06 -40.74
C GLU A 228 -2.47 -2.91 -39.76
N LEU A 229 -2.14 -1.71 -40.26
CA LEU A 229 -1.82 -0.58 -39.40
C LEU A 229 -3.01 -0.20 -38.52
N PRO A 230 -2.75 0.40 -37.34
CA PRO A 230 -3.79 0.78 -36.41
C PRO A 230 -4.79 1.76 -37.03
N LYS A 231 -6.06 1.58 -36.68
CA LYS A 231 -7.19 2.30 -37.27
C LYS A 231 -7.58 3.51 -36.41
N PRO A 232 -8.31 4.48 -36.98
CA PRO A 232 -8.87 5.57 -36.18
C PRO A 232 -9.65 5.06 -34.97
N ASN A 233 -9.38 5.67 -33.81
CA ASN A 233 -9.87 5.32 -32.46
C ASN A 233 -9.20 4.10 -31.80
N ASP A 234 -8.24 3.44 -32.43
CA ASP A 234 -7.36 2.52 -31.71
C ASP A 234 -6.49 3.29 -30.72
N VAL A 235 -6.16 2.63 -29.61
CA VAL A 235 -5.38 3.19 -28.50
C VAL A 235 -4.37 2.17 -28.02
N TYR A 236 -3.09 2.54 -28.10
CA TYR A 236 -2.00 1.80 -27.49
C TYR A 236 -1.51 2.55 -26.25
N ARG A 237 -1.47 1.87 -25.10
CA ARG A 237 -1.04 2.46 -23.83
C ARG A 237 0.40 2.12 -23.54
N VAL A 238 1.16 3.13 -23.13
CA VAL A 238 2.52 3.00 -22.60
C VAL A 238 2.46 3.33 -21.11
N SER A 239 2.69 2.33 -20.26
CA SER A 239 2.63 2.47 -18.81
C SER A 239 4.02 2.37 -18.23
N PHE A 240 4.28 3.14 -17.18
CA PHE A 240 5.54 3.07 -16.43
C PHE A 240 5.25 2.74 -14.96
N LYS A 241 6.13 1.95 -14.37
CA LYS A 241 6.29 1.88 -12.91
C LYS A 241 7.01 3.15 -12.45
N ARG A 242 6.65 3.62 -11.26
CA ARG A 242 7.27 4.79 -10.64
C ARG A 242 7.29 4.65 -9.13
N PRO A 243 8.23 5.30 -8.45
CA PRO A 243 8.15 5.50 -7.01
C PRO A 243 6.93 6.35 -6.62
N PHE A 244 6.54 6.26 -5.36
CA PHE A 244 5.50 7.11 -4.77
C PHE A 244 5.96 8.56 -4.77
N SER A 245 5.07 9.44 -5.21
CA SER A 245 5.23 10.87 -5.17
C SER A 245 4.59 11.46 -3.91
N PRO A 246 4.96 12.69 -3.50
CA PRO A 246 4.28 13.40 -2.42
C PRO A 246 2.79 13.67 -2.63
N LYS A 247 2.25 13.37 -3.83
CA LYS A 247 0.82 13.51 -4.15
C LYS A 247 0.04 12.20 -4.01
N ASP A 248 0.73 11.08 -3.80
CA ASP A 248 0.08 9.78 -3.66
C ASP A 248 -0.39 9.58 -2.22
N SER A 249 -1.54 8.95 -2.06
CA SER A 249 -2.09 8.59 -0.75
C SER A 249 -2.79 7.24 -0.87
N LEU A 250 -2.51 6.35 0.08
CA LEU A 250 -3.16 5.04 0.19
C LEU A 250 -4.06 5.06 1.42
N MET A 251 -5.28 4.55 1.26
CA MET A 251 -6.24 4.44 2.36
C MET A 251 -6.51 2.97 2.64
N PHE A 252 -6.42 2.59 3.90
CA PHE A 252 -6.76 1.27 4.40
C PHE A 252 -7.68 1.39 5.62
N THR A 253 -8.35 0.30 5.98
CA THR A 253 -9.21 0.24 7.17
C THR A 253 -8.84 -0.99 7.97
N THR A 254 -8.64 -0.82 9.26
CA THR A 254 -8.45 -1.95 10.18
C THR A 254 -9.82 -2.54 10.51
N ARG A 255 -9.92 -3.86 10.48
CA ARG A 255 -11.08 -4.57 11.01
C ARG A 255 -10.67 -5.12 12.38
N PRO A 256 -11.46 -4.91 13.45
CA PRO A 256 -11.18 -5.60 14.70
C PRO A 256 -11.22 -7.11 14.43
N GLU A 257 -10.26 -7.84 15.01
CA GLU A 257 -10.09 -9.29 14.82
C GLU A 257 -11.31 -10.09 15.32
N VAL A 258 -12.10 -9.50 16.22
CA VAL A 258 -13.34 -10.08 16.72
C VAL A 258 -14.40 -8.99 16.79
N ALA A 259 -15.40 -9.06 15.91
CA ALA A 259 -16.69 -8.43 16.20
C ALA A 259 -17.32 -9.27 17.32
N VAL A 260 -17.12 -8.88 18.58
CA VAL A 260 -17.88 -9.47 19.68
C VAL A 260 -19.32 -9.04 19.45
N ASP A 261 -20.15 -9.94 18.92
CA ASP A 261 -21.58 -9.71 18.91
C ASP A 261 -22.00 -9.67 20.38
N VAL A 262 -22.34 -8.49 20.85
CA VAL A 262 -22.80 -8.24 22.23
C VAL A 262 -23.96 -9.19 22.60
N ARG A 263 -24.74 -9.65 21.61
CA ARG A 263 -25.80 -10.66 21.81
C ARG A 263 -25.25 -12.06 22.06
N GLU A 264 -24.23 -12.49 21.32
CA GLU A 264 -23.58 -13.79 21.55
C GLU A 264 -22.83 -13.78 22.90
N LEU A 265 -22.19 -12.67 23.25
CA LEU A 265 -21.51 -12.53 24.54
C LEU A 265 -22.49 -12.65 25.72
N ALA A 266 -23.64 -11.98 25.64
CA ALA A 266 -24.70 -12.11 26.65
C ALA A 266 -25.20 -13.57 26.78
N SER A 267 -25.39 -14.28 25.66
CA SER A 267 -25.80 -15.69 25.69
C SER A 267 -24.71 -16.63 26.24
N SER A 268 -23.43 -16.31 26.04
CA SER A 268 -22.32 -17.13 26.54
C SER A 268 -22.13 -17.06 28.05
N LEU A 269 -22.56 -15.97 28.70
CA LEU A 269 -22.50 -15.87 30.17
C LEU A 269 -23.40 -16.92 30.82
N ASP A 270 -24.54 -17.27 30.22
CA ASP A 270 -25.46 -18.28 30.74
C ASP A 270 -24.81 -19.66 30.86
N ASP A 271 -23.74 -19.94 30.12
CA ASP A 271 -22.98 -21.20 30.16
C ASP A 271 -21.97 -21.28 31.32
N ILE A 272 -21.76 -20.19 32.07
CA ILE A 272 -20.87 -20.20 33.25
C ILE A 272 -21.41 -21.18 34.30
N LEU A 273 -20.57 -22.12 34.73
CA LEU A 273 -20.90 -23.12 35.73
C LEU A 273 -19.87 -23.13 36.86
N VAL A 274 -20.32 -23.45 38.07
CA VAL A 274 -19.46 -23.77 39.21
C VAL A 274 -19.43 -25.28 39.38
N VAL A 275 -18.24 -25.88 39.42
CA VAL A 275 -18.05 -27.32 39.48
C VAL A 275 -17.04 -27.68 40.60
N PRO A 276 -17.35 -28.67 41.46
CA PRO A 276 -18.64 -29.34 41.61
C PRO A 276 -19.72 -28.45 42.26
N ASN A 277 -20.97 -28.62 41.87
CA ASN A 277 -22.12 -27.99 42.51
C ASN A 277 -23.25 -29.04 42.68
N PRO A 278 -23.56 -29.50 43.91
CA PRO A 278 -22.96 -29.07 45.18
C PRO A 278 -21.52 -29.56 45.34
N TYR A 279 -20.72 -28.80 46.08
CA TYR A 279 -19.47 -29.29 46.66
C TYR A 279 -19.79 -30.17 47.87
N VAL A 280 -19.31 -31.41 47.91
CA VAL A 280 -19.61 -32.37 48.99
C VAL A 280 -18.31 -32.91 49.59
N ALA A 281 -17.98 -32.45 50.79
CA ALA A 281 -16.80 -32.86 51.59
C ALA A 281 -15.42 -32.69 50.92
N THR A 282 -15.13 -33.41 49.83
CA THR A 282 -13.90 -33.35 49.01
C THR A 282 -14.23 -33.49 47.52
N ASN A 283 -13.30 -33.14 46.63
CA ASN A 283 -13.49 -33.41 45.20
C ASN A 283 -12.21 -33.90 44.49
N ALA A 284 -12.39 -34.43 43.28
CA ALA A 284 -11.33 -35.07 42.50
C ALA A 284 -10.21 -34.11 42.03
N MET A 285 -10.41 -32.80 42.12
CA MET A 285 -9.41 -31.78 41.77
C MET A 285 -8.47 -31.46 42.95
N GLU A 286 -8.79 -31.97 44.13
CA GLU A 286 -8.02 -31.76 45.35
C GLU A 286 -6.99 -32.87 45.52
N THR A 287 -5.75 -32.49 45.83
CA THR A 287 -4.67 -33.44 46.06
C THR A 287 -4.86 -34.12 47.41
N ALA A 288 -4.87 -35.45 47.44
CA ALA A 288 -4.89 -36.21 48.69
C ALA A 288 -3.62 -35.92 49.50
N ILE A 289 -3.80 -35.52 50.77
CA ILE A 289 -2.68 -35.28 51.69
C ILE A 289 -2.49 -36.52 52.56
N SER A 290 -1.30 -37.13 52.53
CA SER A 290 -0.99 -38.33 53.32
C SER A 290 -0.89 -38.07 54.84
N ASN A 291 -0.81 -36.79 55.25
CA ASN A 291 -0.72 -36.38 56.64
C ASN A 291 -2.10 -35.91 57.15
N PRO A 292 -2.76 -36.66 58.07
CA PRO A 292 -4.09 -36.32 58.59
C PRO A 292 -4.13 -35.07 59.49
N PHE A 293 -2.96 -34.50 59.84
CA PHE A 293 -2.87 -33.25 60.62
C PHE A 293 -2.82 -31.99 59.74
N LEU A 294 -2.83 -32.11 58.41
CA LEU A 294 -2.84 -31.00 57.47
C LEU A 294 -4.22 -30.84 56.82
N ASN A 295 -4.72 -29.60 56.77
CA ASN A 295 -5.98 -29.30 56.07
C ASN A 295 -5.83 -29.52 54.57
N GLN A 296 -6.76 -30.29 53.97
CA GLN A 296 -6.85 -30.47 52.53
C GLN A 296 -7.22 -29.13 51.89
N ARG A 297 -6.42 -28.67 50.91
CA ARG A 297 -6.74 -27.46 50.15
C ARG A 297 -7.95 -27.74 49.26
N ARG A 298 -9.07 -27.11 49.58
CA ARG A 298 -10.32 -27.24 48.85
C ARG A 298 -10.26 -26.45 47.56
N LYS A 299 -10.96 -26.91 46.51
CA LYS A 299 -11.02 -26.19 45.23
C LYS A 299 -12.40 -26.21 44.62
N LEU A 300 -12.90 -25.07 44.18
CA LEU A 300 -14.03 -24.95 43.27
C LEU A 300 -13.55 -24.40 41.93
N MET A 301 -14.20 -24.79 40.84
CA MET A 301 -13.85 -24.33 39.50
C MET A 301 -15.03 -23.58 38.89
N PHE A 302 -14.77 -22.38 38.39
CA PHE A 302 -15.69 -21.69 37.48
C PHE A 302 -15.27 -22.00 36.04
N THR A 303 -16.21 -22.41 35.20
CA THR A 303 -15.98 -22.75 33.78
C THR A 303 -16.75 -21.84 32.84
N HIS A 304 -16.38 -21.85 31.56
CA HIS A 304 -16.95 -21.01 30.48
C HIS A 304 -16.91 -19.51 30.81
N LEU A 305 -15.87 -19.07 31.52
CA LEU A 305 -15.69 -17.65 31.82
C LEU A 305 -15.20 -16.88 30.58
N PRO A 306 -15.62 -15.61 30.44
CA PRO A 306 -14.93 -14.66 29.58
C PRO A 306 -13.45 -14.56 29.94
N ALA A 307 -12.61 -14.24 28.94
CA ALA A 307 -11.16 -14.07 29.12
C ALA A 307 -10.82 -13.07 30.23
N GLN A 308 -11.58 -11.97 30.31
CA GLN A 308 -11.46 -10.96 31.35
C GLN A 308 -12.80 -10.74 32.05
N CYS A 309 -12.83 -10.95 33.37
CA CYS A 309 -14.01 -10.66 34.19
C CYS A 309 -13.66 -10.56 35.69
N THR A 310 -14.58 -10.00 36.47
CA THR A 310 -14.52 -10.02 37.93
C THR A 310 -15.62 -10.94 38.45
N ILE A 311 -15.27 -11.87 39.36
CA ILE A 311 -16.21 -12.73 40.05
C ILE A 311 -16.29 -12.29 41.52
N LYS A 312 -17.49 -11.96 42.01
CA LYS A 312 -17.74 -11.65 43.42
C LYS A 312 -18.61 -12.73 44.04
N ILE A 313 -18.25 -13.20 45.23
CA ILE A 313 -18.94 -14.28 45.93
C ILE A 313 -19.58 -13.72 47.20
N PHE A 314 -20.83 -14.13 47.46
CA PHE A 314 -21.63 -13.69 48.59
C PHE A 314 -22.32 -14.88 49.27
N THR A 315 -22.64 -14.73 50.55
CA THR A 315 -23.57 -15.63 51.23
C THR A 315 -25.00 -15.44 50.69
N ALA A 316 -25.90 -16.38 50.94
CA ALA A 316 -27.32 -16.22 50.61
C ALA A 316 -27.99 -14.99 51.26
N SER A 317 -27.42 -14.44 52.33
CA SER A 317 -27.87 -13.20 52.97
C SER A 317 -27.21 -11.93 52.41
N GLY A 318 -26.43 -12.04 51.33
CA GLY A 318 -25.77 -10.91 50.66
C GLY A 318 -24.49 -10.42 51.32
N ILE A 319 -23.88 -11.19 52.24
CA ILE A 319 -22.60 -10.81 52.85
C ILE A 319 -21.48 -11.14 51.88
N PHE A 320 -20.60 -10.19 51.61
CA PHE A 320 -19.43 -10.37 50.75
C PHE A 320 -18.45 -11.39 51.34
N VAL A 321 -18.00 -12.33 50.52
CA VAL A 321 -17.12 -13.45 50.90
C VAL A 321 -15.75 -13.26 50.27
N ASP A 322 -15.69 -13.12 48.94
CA ASP A 322 -14.44 -13.02 48.20
C ASP A 322 -14.63 -12.37 46.81
N GLU A 323 -13.53 -11.92 46.21
CA GLU A 323 -13.46 -11.37 44.85
C GLU A 323 -12.27 -11.95 44.09
N ILE A 324 -12.54 -12.46 42.87
CA ILE A 324 -11.56 -13.05 41.98
C ILE A 324 -11.47 -12.18 40.72
N GLN A 325 -10.28 -11.68 40.43
CA GLN A 325 -9.98 -11.01 39.17
C GLN A 325 -9.46 -12.04 38.17
N VAL A 326 -10.18 -12.20 37.06
CA VAL A 326 -9.85 -13.15 35.99
C VAL A 326 -9.25 -12.37 34.82
N ASP A 327 -8.01 -12.70 34.48
CA ASP A 327 -7.29 -12.20 33.32
C ASP A 327 -6.57 -13.38 32.66
N ASN A 328 -7.32 -14.07 31.80
CA ASN A 328 -6.90 -15.29 31.11
C ASN A 328 -6.67 -15.00 29.62
N PRO A 329 -5.86 -15.83 28.93
CA PRO A 329 -5.86 -15.89 27.47
C PRO A 329 -7.27 -16.19 26.91
N PRO A 330 -7.61 -15.71 25.69
CA PRO A 330 -8.94 -15.85 25.09
C PRO A 330 -9.50 -17.28 25.05
N GLU A 331 -8.63 -18.27 24.88
CA GLU A 331 -8.98 -19.69 24.78
C GLU A 331 -9.22 -20.38 26.14
N ARG A 332 -8.97 -19.69 27.26
CA ARG A 332 -9.00 -20.29 28.62
C ARG A 332 -10.12 -19.69 29.48
N GLY A 333 -11.32 -20.29 29.39
CA GLY A 333 -12.48 -19.90 30.20
C GLY A 333 -12.59 -20.57 31.57
N ILE A 334 -11.51 -20.73 32.33
CA ILE A 334 -11.51 -21.45 33.61
C ILE A 334 -10.75 -20.68 34.70
N VAL A 335 -11.27 -20.63 35.93
CA VAL A 335 -10.53 -20.22 37.14
C VAL A 335 -10.85 -21.15 38.32
N HIS A 336 -9.86 -21.36 39.20
CA HIS A 336 -10.03 -22.13 40.43
C HIS A 336 -10.09 -21.19 41.63
N TRP A 337 -11.04 -21.43 42.52
CA TRP A 337 -11.19 -20.77 43.80
C TRP A 337 -10.85 -21.73 44.94
N ASP A 338 -10.18 -21.26 45.98
CA ASP A 338 -9.71 -22.07 47.12
C ASP A 338 -10.75 -22.23 48.24
N MET A 339 -11.94 -21.65 48.06
CA MET A 339 -13.04 -21.65 49.03
C MET A 339 -12.70 -20.94 50.34
N LEU A 340 -11.80 -19.96 50.29
CA LEU A 340 -11.49 -19.08 51.40
C LEU A 340 -12.24 -17.75 51.28
N THR A 341 -12.60 -17.16 52.42
CA THR A 341 -13.00 -15.74 52.45
C THR A 341 -11.78 -14.87 52.13
N ARG A 342 -12.01 -13.59 51.87
CA ARG A 342 -10.94 -12.60 51.72
C ARG A 342 -9.99 -12.53 52.92
N GLU A 343 -10.43 -12.90 54.12
CA GLU A 343 -9.57 -13.01 55.31
C GLU A 343 -8.81 -14.35 55.43
N GLY A 344 -8.92 -15.23 54.43
CA GLY A 344 -8.26 -16.54 54.41
C GLY A 344 -8.93 -17.60 55.28
N LEU A 345 -10.21 -17.43 55.63
CA LEU A 345 -10.97 -18.39 56.44
C LEU A 345 -11.78 -19.33 55.55
N GLU A 346 -11.87 -20.62 55.90
CA GLU A 346 -12.75 -21.54 55.17
C GLU A 346 -14.22 -21.10 55.28
N ILE A 347 -14.91 -21.08 54.15
CA ILE A 347 -16.36 -20.84 54.13
C ILE A 347 -17.14 -21.97 54.83
N ALA A 348 -18.31 -21.64 55.38
CA ALA A 348 -19.20 -22.62 56.02
C ALA A 348 -19.99 -23.45 54.99
N ALA A 349 -20.66 -24.50 55.45
CA ALA A 349 -21.68 -25.17 54.63
C ALA A 349 -22.87 -24.22 54.41
N GLY A 350 -23.39 -24.16 53.19
CA GLY A 350 -24.46 -23.23 52.85
C GLY A 350 -24.61 -22.98 51.36
N ILE A 351 -25.56 -22.11 51.02
CA ILE A 351 -25.77 -21.61 49.66
C ILE A 351 -25.04 -20.28 49.52
N TYR A 352 -24.31 -20.16 48.43
CA TYR A 352 -23.56 -18.97 48.04
C TYR A 352 -24.06 -18.47 46.69
N VAL A 353 -23.99 -17.16 46.50
CA VAL A 353 -24.34 -16.48 45.26
C VAL A 353 -23.06 -15.90 44.67
N TYR A 354 -22.87 -16.03 43.38
CA TYR A 354 -21.76 -15.39 42.67
C TYR A 354 -22.29 -14.41 41.62
N HIS A 355 -21.53 -13.34 41.42
CA HIS A 355 -21.78 -12.31 40.42
C HIS A 355 -20.56 -12.17 39.53
N VAL A 356 -20.72 -12.45 38.23
CA VAL A 356 -19.67 -12.27 37.22
C VAL A 356 -19.96 -10.99 36.46
N LYS A 357 -18.95 -10.16 36.27
CA LYS A 357 -19.03 -8.91 35.50
C LYS A 357 -17.88 -8.80 34.50
N THR A 358 -18.20 -8.51 33.24
CA THR A 358 -17.21 -8.25 32.18
C THR A 358 -16.79 -6.77 32.17
N PRO A 359 -15.63 -6.42 31.56
CA PRO A 359 -15.25 -5.03 31.31
C PRO A 359 -16.25 -4.25 30.43
N THR A 360 -16.93 -4.96 29.53
CA THR A 360 -17.94 -4.44 28.60
C THR A 360 -19.30 -4.19 29.28
N GLY A 361 -19.49 -4.67 30.50
CA GLY A 361 -20.63 -4.33 31.37
C GLY A 361 -21.74 -5.37 31.43
N GLU A 362 -21.60 -6.51 30.75
CA GLU A 362 -22.50 -7.65 30.91
C GLU A 362 -22.27 -8.36 32.25
N GLU A 363 -23.35 -8.90 32.81
CA GLU A 363 -23.35 -9.45 34.17
C GLU A 363 -24.15 -10.75 34.24
N LYS A 364 -23.69 -11.71 35.07
CA LYS A 364 -24.45 -12.91 35.46
C LYS A 364 -24.47 -13.06 36.97
N LEU A 365 -25.63 -13.46 37.49
CA LEU A 365 -25.82 -13.82 38.90
C LEU A 365 -26.41 -15.22 39.00
N ASP A 366 -25.77 -16.10 39.75
CA ASP A 366 -26.24 -17.47 39.99
C ASP A 366 -25.67 -18.03 41.31
N LYS A 367 -25.92 -19.28 41.65
CA LYS A 367 -25.66 -19.85 42.98
C LYS A 367 -24.98 -21.22 42.96
N PHE A 368 -24.27 -21.52 44.03
CA PHE A 368 -23.73 -22.86 44.30
C PHE A 368 -23.92 -23.25 45.76
N ALA A 369 -23.90 -24.56 46.03
CA ALA A 369 -24.08 -25.11 47.36
C ALA A 369 -22.81 -25.82 47.85
N VAL A 370 -22.53 -25.67 49.15
CA VAL A 370 -21.43 -26.34 49.85
C VAL A 370 -22.02 -27.18 50.98
N ILE A 371 -21.71 -28.47 50.96
CA ILE A 371 -22.11 -29.46 51.96
C ILE A 371 -20.81 -29.99 52.59
N LYS A 372 -20.65 -29.79 53.91
CA LYS A 372 -19.47 -30.25 54.66
C LYS A 372 -19.71 -31.58 55.34
#